data_AF-A0A1R1JMA4-F1
#
_entry.id   AF-A0A1R1JMA4-F1
#
_cell.length_a   1.000
_cell.length_b   1.000
_cell.length_c   1.000
_cell.angle_alpha   90.00
_cell.angle_beta   90.00
_cell.angle_gamma   90.00
#
_symmetry.space_group_name_H-M   'P 1'
#
loop_
_entity.id
_entity.type
_entity.pdbx_description
1 polymer ?
#
loop_
_entity_poly.entity_id
_entity_poly.type
_entity_poly.pdbx_seq_one_letter_code
_entity_poly.pdbx_strand_id
1 'polypeptide(L)'
;MTELILSMQENSAHGAPKKGHIGPDFSTFWAQWPRKTAKKAAEQAWAKLRAADRRAVLHVLPSHLAFWKAARTAIEFIPHPATWLNGERWKDEVVMPTSRPEPKAAAGPAWWTSHVAMDQKGREVGVGSARPGETSEQYRARIQQAIAERDRFGGGR
;
A
#
# COMPACT_ATOMS: atom_id res chain seq x y z
N MET A 1 8.82 20.64 -16.20
CA MET A 1 7.77 19.68 -15.84
C MET A 1 8.26 18.31 -16.27
N THR A 2 8.74 17.53 -15.30
CA THR A 2 9.02 16.07 -15.30
C THR A 2 9.57 15.41 -16.56
N GLU A 3 10.89 15.29 -16.64
CA GLU A 3 11.60 14.15 -17.25
C GLU A 3 12.87 13.96 -16.40
N LEU A 4 12.91 12.95 -15.53
CA LEU A 4 14.16 12.51 -14.90
C LEU A 4 14.29 11.01 -15.10
N ILE A 5 14.66 10.67 -16.34
CA ILE A 5 15.24 9.40 -16.73
C ILE A 5 16.57 9.30 -15.97
N LEU A 6 16.59 8.59 -14.84
CA LEU A 6 17.86 8.19 -14.22
C LEU A 6 18.26 6.82 -14.77
N SER A 7 19.07 6.91 -15.82
CA SER A 7 20.01 5.88 -16.27
C SER A 7 20.70 5.20 -15.08
N MET A 8 20.45 3.91 -14.89
CA MET A 8 21.36 3.05 -14.13
C MET A 8 21.89 1.98 -15.06
N GLN A 9 23.04 2.36 -15.63
CA GLN A 9 24.01 1.59 -16.36
C GLN A 9 24.11 0.14 -15.88
N GLU A 10 23.96 -0.77 -16.84
CA GLU A 10 24.31 -2.18 -16.76
C GLU A 10 25.75 -2.36 -16.22
N ASN A 11 25.90 -3.20 -15.21
CA ASN A 11 27.16 -3.89 -14.96
C ASN A 11 26.86 -5.38 -14.80
N SER A 12 26.94 -6.06 -15.93
CA SER A 12 27.03 -7.52 -16.03
C SER A 12 28.32 -8.01 -15.37
N ALA A 13 28.19 -8.94 -14.43
CA ALA A 13 29.26 -9.88 -14.09
C ALA A 13 28.69 -11.30 -14.19
N HIS A 14 29.25 -12.06 -15.13
CA HIS A 14 28.81 -13.37 -15.57
C HIS A 14 29.04 -14.49 -14.55
N GLY A 15 28.06 -15.38 -14.44
CA GLY A 15 28.20 -16.72 -13.90
C GLY A 15 27.12 -17.61 -14.53
N ALA A 16 27.45 -18.29 -15.62
CA ALA A 16 26.56 -19.18 -16.35
C ALA A 16 25.94 -20.26 -15.44
N PRO A 17 24.67 -20.67 -15.64
CA PRO A 17 24.08 -21.74 -14.84
C PRO A 17 24.65 -23.09 -15.30
N LYS A 18 25.46 -23.73 -14.46
CA LYS A 18 25.79 -25.15 -14.61
C LYS A 18 24.56 -25.97 -14.19
N LYS A 19 24.05 -26.77 -15.13
CA LYS A 19 23.00 -27.77 -14.93
C LYS A 19 23.40 -28.74 -13.80
N GLY A 20 22.55 -28.87 -12.77
CA GLY A 20 22.51 -30.07 -11.93
C GLY A 20 22.64 -29.88 -10.41
N HIS A 21 21.59 -29.40 -9.75
CA HIS A 21 20.95 -30.04 -8.58
C HIS A 21 19.69 -29.24 -8.22
N ILE A 22 18.51 -29.86 -8.25
CA ILE A 22 17.22 -29.22 -7.91
C ILE A 22 17.13 -29.10 -6.38
N GLY A 23 17.90 -28.17 -5.83
CA GLY A 23 17.60 -27.51 -4.56
C GLY A 23 16.94 -26.16 -4.85
N PRO A 24 16.00 -25.68 -4.01
CA PRO A 24 15.59 -24.29 -4.09
C PRO A 24 16.81 -23.37 -3.83
N ASP A 25 17.20 -22.60 -4.85
CA ASP A 25 18.43 -21.81 -4.83
C ASP A 25 18.24 -20.44 -4.16
N PHE A 26 19.23 -20.04 -3.35
CA PHE A 26 19.31 -18.69 -2.77
C PHE A 26 19.27 -17.61 -3.85
N SER A 27 19.85 -17.87 -5.03
CA SER A 27 19.84 -16.94 -6.16
C SER A 27 18.41 -16.57 -6.58
N THR A 28 17.52 -17.55 -6.65
CA THR A 28 16.10 -17.34 -6.98
C THR A 28 15.39 -16.49 -5.94
N PHE A 29 15.64 -16.77 -4.66
CA PHE A 29 15.12 -15.96 -3.55
C PHE A 29 15.63 -14.51 -3.63
N TRP A 30 16.94 -14.33 -3.81
CA TRP A 30 17.60 -13.01 -3.85
C TRP A 30 17.17 -12.17 -5.05
N ALA A 31 16.93 -12.80 -6.20
CA ALA A 31 16.47 -12.11 -7.40
C ALA A 31 15.09 -11.46 -7.21
N GLN A 32 14.19 -12.13 -6.48
CA GLN A 32 12.82 -11.67 -6.22
C GLN A 32 12.73 -10.64 -5.08
N TRP A 33 13.68 -10.65 -4.14
CA TRP A 33 13.60 -9.78 -2.98
C TRP A 33 13.79 -8.29 -3.38
N PRO A 34 12.84 -7.39 -3.06
CA PRO A 34 12.89 -6.00 -3.53
C PRO A 34 13.96 -5.18 -2.81
N ARG A 35 14.14 -5.41 -1.50
CA ARG A 35 15.14 -4.69 -0.69
C ARG A 35 16.47 -5.44 -0.65
N LYS A 36 17.32 -5.23 -1.66
CA LYS A 36 18.62 -5.91 -1.81
C LYS A 36 19.70 -5.35 -0.88
N THR A 37 19.58 -5.65 0.42
CA THR A 37 20.51 -5.19 1.47
C THR A 37 21.03 -6.36 2.32
N ALA A 38 22.24 -6.22 2.86
CA ALA A 38 22.88 -7.21 3.74
C ALA A 38 22.89 -8.66 3.19
N LYS A 39 23.27 -8.82 1.91
CA LYS A 39 23.25 -10.11 1.19
C LYS A 39 23.94 -11.25 1.96
N LYS A 40 25.13 -11.00 2.52
CA LYS A 40 25.89 -11.99 3.29
C LYS A 40 25.11 -12.53 4.49
N ALA A 41 24.37 -11.66 5.21
CA ALA A 41 23.54 -12.09 6.33
C ALA A 41 22.35 -12.94 5.86
N ALA A 42 21.79 -12.61 4.69
CA ALA A 42 20.72 -13.39 4.09
C ALA A 42 21.19 -14.77 3.60
N GLU A 43 22.38 -14.85 3.00
CA GLU A 43 23.03 -16.11 2.61
C GLU A 43 23.26 -17.01 3.83
N GLN A 44 23.77 -16.44 4.92
CA GLN A 44 23.97 -17.16 6.17
C GLN A 44 22.66 -17.64 6.80
N ALA A 45 21.60 -16.81 6.77
CA ALA A 45 20.26 -17.20 7.24
C ALA A 45 19.68 -18.32 6.36
N TRP A 46 19.83 -18.23 5.04
CA TRP A 46 19.38 -19.25 4.08
C TRP A 46 20.08 -20.59 4.27
N ALA A 47 21.39 -20.56 4.52
CA ALA A 47 22.18 -21.76 4.75
C ALA A 47 21.75 -22.54 6.00
N LYS A 48 21.16 -21.88 7.00
CA LYS A 48 20.64 -22.51 8.22
C LYS A 48 19.30 -23.24 8.00
N LEU A 49 18.58 -22.93 6.93
CA LEU A 49 17.28 -23.53 6.65
C LEU A 49 17.41 -24.99 6.20
N ARG A 50 16.43 -25.82 6.55
CA ARG A 50 16.33 -27.18 6.00
C ARG A 50 15.84 -27.11 4.55
N ALA A 51 16.06 -28.19 3.80
CA ALA A 51 15.61 -28.26 2.40
C ALA A 51 14.08 -28.07 2.27
N ALA A 52 13.29 -28.59 3.21
CA ALA A 52 11.84 -28.40 3.26
C ALA A 52 11.47 -26.92 3.48
N ASP A 53 12.12 -26.24 4.43
CA ASP A 53 11.86 -24.82 4.73
C ASP A 53 12.21 -23.92 3.54
N ARG A 54 13.33 -24.20 2.86
CA ARG A 54 13.69 -23.46 1.64
C ARG A 54 12.63 -23.57 0.55
N ARG A 55 11.99 -24.75 0.39
CA ARG A 55 10.88 -24.94 -0.54
C ARG A 55 9.65 -24.13 -0.10
N ALA A 56 9.30 -24.19 1.19
CA ALA A 56 8.19 -23.43 1.75
C ALA A 56 8.39 -21.92 1.56
N VAL A 57 9.60 -21.41 1.82
CA VAL A 57 9.97 -20.02 1.59
C VAL A 57 9.73 -19.60 0.14
N LEU A 58 10.29 -20.33 -0.84
CA LEU A 58 10.08 -19.98 -2.25
C LEU A 58 8.62 -20.07 -2.67
N HIS A 59 7.86 -21.00 -2.09
CA HIS A 59 6.44 -21.16 -2.37
C HIS A 59 5.60 -19.96 -1.89
N VAL A 60 5.85 -19.44 -0.68
CA VAL A 60 5.05 -18.34 -0.11
C VAL A 60 5.59 -16.94 -0.41
N LEU A 61 6.81 -16.83 -0.94
CA LEU A 61 7.44 -15.56 -1.27
C LEU A 61 6.59 -14.69 -2.21
N PRO A 62 5.98 -15.21 -3.30
CA PRO A 62 5.14 -14.41 -4.19
C PRO A 62 3.94 -13.78 -3.47
N SER A 63 3.31 -14.49 -2.53
CA SER A 63 2.16 -13.98 -1.76
C SER A 63 2.56 -12.81 -0.86
N HIS A 64 3.72 -12.91 -0.19
CA HIS A 64 4.26 -11.81 0.61
C HIS A 64 4.62 -10.59 -0.24
N LEU A 65 5.22 -10.80 -1.42
CA LEU A 65 5.53 -9.72 -2.36
C LEU A 65 4.25 -9.03 -2.86
N ALA A 66 3.21 -9.81 -3.19
CA ALA A 66 1.92 -9.29 -3.58
C ALA A 66 1.26 -8.47 -2.45
N PHE A 67 1.39 -8.92 -1.20
CA PHE A 67 0.91 -8.19 -0.04
C PHE A 67 1.60 -6.84 0.12
N TRP A 68 2.93 -6.77 0.10
CA TRP A 68 3.65 -5.49 0.21
C TRP A 68 3.31 -4.54 -0.94
N LYS A 69 3.09 -5.08 -2.15
CA LYS A 69 2.63 -4.31 -3.30
C LYS A 69 1.21 -3.77 -3.08
N ALA A 70 0.29 -4.61 -2.62
CA ALA A 70 -1.11 -4.23 -2.36
C ALA A 70 -1.23 -3.22 -1.21
N ALA A 71 -0.42 -3.39 -0.16
CA ALA A 71 -0.32 -2.47 0.96
C ALA A 71 0.46 -1.18 0.65
N ARG A 72 0.99 -1.02 -0.58
CA ARG A 72 1.83 0.11 -1.01
C ARG A 72 2.99 0.36 -0.03
N THR A 73 3.58 -0.70 0.50
CA THR A 73 4.68 -0.63 1.46
C THR A 73 5.93 -0.05 0.81
N ALA A 74 6.47 1.03 1.38
CA ALA A 74 7.73 1.59 0.89
C ALA A 74 8.89 0.59 1.13
N ILE A 75 9.89 0.61 0.23
CA ILE A 75 10.99 -0.38 0.21
C ILE A 75 11.76 -0.40 1.55
N GLU A 76 11.88 0.75 2.23
CA GLU A 76 12.55 0.85 3.54
C GLU A 76 11.82 0.09 4.67
N PHE A 77 10.51 -0.09 4.55
CA PHE A 77 9.69 -0.85 5.51
C PHE A 77 9.57 -2.33 5.16
N ILE A 78 10.03 -2.74 3.97
CA ILE A 78 10.16 -4.17 3.65
C ILE A 78 11.28 -4.73 4.53
N PRO A 79 11.04 -5.83 5.26
CA PRO A 79 12.03 -6.39 6.17
C PRO A 79 13.32 -6.78 5.42
N HIS A 80 14.43 -6.75 6.14
CA HIS A 80 15.66 -7.35 5.60
C HIS A 80 15.46 -8.85 5.39
N PRO A 81 16.00 -9.43 4.30
CA PRO A 81 15.80 -10.84 3.99
C PRO A 81 16.31 -11.75 5.10
N ALA A 82 17.46 -11.42 5.72
CA ALA A 82 17.98 -12.18 6.86
C ALA A 82 17.03 -12.17 8.06
N THR A 83 16.44 -11.02 8.39
CA THR A 83 15.47 -10.88 9.48
C THR A 83 14.19 -11.66 9.21
N TRP A 84 13.70 -11.64 7.97
CA TRP A 84 12.51 -12.37 7.58
C TRP A 84 12.73 -13.89 7.62
N LEU A 85 13.90 -14.36 7.18
CA LEU A 85 14.28 -15.78 7.26
C LEU A 85 14.52 -16.22 8.71
N ASN A 86 15.30 -15.48 9.51
CA ASN A 86 15.58 -15.89 10.89
C ASN A 86 14.32 -15.87 11.78
N GLY A 87 13.35 -15.01 11.47
CA GLY A 87 12.08 -14.93 12.18
C GLY A 87 11.02 -15.94 11.69
N GLU A 88 11.37 -16.85 10.78
CA GLU A 88 10.45 -17.82 10.19
C GLU A 88 9.17 -17.24 9.60
N ARG A 89 9.23 -15.98 9.15
CA ARG A 89 8.04 -15.20 8.74
C ARG A 89 7.35 -15.71 7.47
N TRP A 90 7.95 -16.67 6.77
CA TRP A 90 7.26 -17.42 5.72
C TRP A 90 6.10 -18.27 6.27
N LYS A 91 6.04 -18.50 7.59
CA LYS A 91 4.93 -19.17 8.28
C LYS A 91 3.81 -18.21 8.70
N ASP A 92 4.05 -16.89 8.63
CA ASP A 92 3.04 -15.90 9.01
C ASP A 92 1.87 -15.93 8.01
N GLU A 93 0.65 -15.75 8.53
CA GLU A 93 -0.54 -15.64 7.69
C GLU A 93 -0.58 -14.29 6.98
N VAL A 94 -0.59 -14.31 5.64
CA VAL A 94 -0.70 -13.11 4.81
C VAL A 94 -2.16 -12.86 4.48
N VAL A 95 -2.79 -11.97 5.23
CA VAL A 95 -4.13 -11.48 4.90
C VAL A 95 -4.01 -10.35 3.89
N MET A 96 -4.42 -10.60 2.65
CA MET A 96 -4.47 -9.55 1.63
C MET A 96 -5.38 -8.43 2.12
N PRO A 97 -4.94 -7.16 2.10
CA PRO A 97 -5.82 -6.07 2.44
C PRO A 97 -7.00 -6.13 1.46
N THR A 98 -8.20 -6.38 1.98
CA THR A 98 -9.41 -6.11 1.21
C THR A 98 -9.28 -4.65 0.80
N SER A 99 -9.34 -4.40 -0.51
CA SER A 99 -9.21 -3.07 -1.09
C SER A 99 -9.97 -2.13 -0.19
N ARG A 100 -9.24 -1.27 0.56
CA ARG A 100 -9.86 -0.28 1.43
C ARG A 100 -10.90 0.35 0.55
N PRO A 101 -12.21 0.35 0.91
CA PRO A 101 -13.16 1.10 0.13
C PRO A 101 -12.54 2.49 0.09
N GLU A 102 -12.11 2.93 -1.09
CA GLU A 102 -11.76 4.33 -1.23
C GLU A 102 -12.92 5.07 -0.58
N PRO A 103 -12.68 6.05 0.31
CA PRO A 103 -13.76 6.94 0.69
C PRO A 103 -14.34 7.34 -0.65
N LYS A 104 -15.58 6.92 -0.92
CA LYS A 104 -16.25 7.06 -2.21
C LYS A 104 -16.28 8.56 -2.42
N ALA A 105 -15.20 9.09 -2.99
CA ALA A 105 -15.07 10.46 -3.37
C ALA A 105 -16.17 10.54 -4.39
N ALA A 106 -17.29 11.15 -3.95
CA ALA A 106 -18.46 11.32 -4.77
C ALA A 106 -17.94 11.70 -6.15
N ALA A 107 -18.37 10.98 -7.19
CA ALA A 107 -17.81 11.05 -8.54
C ALA A 107 -18.13 12.39 -9.25
N GLY A 108 -17.86 13.50 -8.56
CA GLY A 108 -18.08 14.89 -8.93
C GLY A 108 -17.20 15.78 -8.03
N PRO A 109 -17.07 17.07 -8.36
CA PRO A 109 -16.34 18.01 -7.54
C PRO A 109 -16.86 17.96 -6.10
N ALA A 110 -15.96 18.02 -5.11
CA ALA A 110 -16.37 18.07 -3.72
C ALA A 110 -17.40 19.19 -3.53
N TRP A 111 -18.45 18.96 -2.75
CA TRP A 111 -19.61 19.87 -2.72
C TRP A 111 -19.25 21.34 -2.36
N TRP A 112 -18.09 21.58 -1.74
CA TRP A 112 -17.57 22.91 -1.43
C TRP A 112 -16.81 23.61 -2.56
N THR A 113 -16.59 22.96 -3.71
CA THR A 113 -15.81 23.52 -4.85
C THR A 113 -16.67 24.27 -5.85
N SER A 114 -17.99 24.23 -5.73
CA SER A 114 -18.93 24.96 -6.60
C SER A 114 -20.09 25.50 -5.79
N HIS A 115 -20.50 26.74 -6.06
CA HIS A 115 -21.66 27.35 -5.42
C HIS A 115 -22.93 26.54 -5.62
N VAL A 116 -23.12 25.97 -6.83
CA VAL A 116 -24.25 25.10 -7.16
C VAL A 116 -24.24 23.83 -6.31
N ALA A 117 -23.06 23.26 -6.10
CA ALA A 117 -22.91 22.05 -5.29
C ALA A 117 -23.12 22.34 -3.79
N MET A 118 -22.73 23.53 -3.32
CA MET A 118 -23.04 23.99 -1.96
C MET A 118 -24.55 24.22 -1.78
N ASP A 119 -25.23 24.85 -2.75
CA ASP A 119 -26.68 25.06 -2.70
C ASP A 119 -27.44 23.72 -2.68
N GLN A 120 -27.03 22.76 -3.51
CA GLN A 120 -27.59 21.42 -3.51
C GLN A 120 -27.35 20.72 -2.17
N LYS A 121 -26.13 20.81 -1.62
CA LYS A 121 -25.81 20.19 -0.33
C LYS A 121 -26.56 20.86 0.82
N GLY A 122 -26.66 22.18 0.83
CA GLY A 122 -27.40 22.96 1.82
C GLY A 122 -28.88 22.59 1.86
N ARG A 123 -29.51 22.33 0.71
CA ARG A 123 -30.88 21.79 0.65
C ARG A 123 -30.96 20.36 1.21
N GLU A 124 -30.01 19.49 0.86
CA GLU A 124 -29.98 18.11 1.35
C GLU A 124 -29.87 18.02 2.88
N VAL A 125 -29.10 18.91 3.49
CA VAL A 125 -28.88 18.92 4.95
C VAL A 125 -29.84 19.84 5.72
N GLY A 126 -30.83 20.44 5.04
CA GLY A 126 -31.83 21.32 5.66
C GLY A 126 -31.36 22.74 5.99
N VAL A 127 -30.16 23.14 5.57
CA VAL A 127 -29.58 24.48 5.77
C VAL A 127 -30.14 25.52 4.77
N GLY A 128 -30.64 25.07 3.61
CA GLY A 128 -31.13 25.94 2.52
C GLY A 128 -30.00 26.56 1.69
N SER A 129 -30.32 27.56 0.85
CA SER A 129 -29.35 28.32 0.04
C SER A 129 -28.56 29.35 0.87
N ALA A 130 -27.50 29.92 0.30
CA ALA A 130 -26.73 31.02 0.93
C ALA A 130 -27.62 32.22 1.30
N ARG A 131 -27.39 32.81 2.48
CA ARG A 131 -28.15 34.00 2.93
C ARG A 131 -27.61 35.29 2.28
N PRO A 132 -28.46 36.33 2.12
CA PRO A 132 -27.99 37.63 1.66
C PRO A 132 -26.87 38.18 2.57
N GLY A 133 -25.72 38.52 1.99
CA GLY A 133 -24.55 39.04 2.71
C GLY A 133 -23.66 37.99 3.39
N GLU A 134 -23.99 36.70 3.28
CA GLU A 134 -23.17 35.61 3.81
C GLU A 134 -22.02 35.28 2.84
N THR A 135 -20.80 35.12 3.37
CA THR A 135 -19.67 34.68 2.55
C THR A 135 -19.76 33.20 2.22
N SER A 136 -19.08 32.76 1.15
CA SER A 136 -19.04 31.34 0.80
C SER A 136 -18.46 30.45 1.92
N GLU A 137 -17.54 30.98 2.73
CA GLU A 137 -16.98 30.28 3.89
C GLU A 137 -18.01 30.11 5.01
N GLN A 138 -18.78 31.16 5.32
CA GLN A 138 -19.85 31.11 6.32
C GLN A 138 -20.94 30.12 5.91
N TYR A 139 -21.33 30.13 4.63
CA TYR A 139 -22.31 29.19 4.09
C TYR A 139 -21.80 27.74 4.15
N ARG A 140 -20.55 27.50 3.73
CA ARG A 140 -19.89 26.20 3.84
C ARG A 140 -19.83 25.70 5.28
N ALA A 141 -19.50 26.56 6.25
CA ALA A 141 -19.40 26.20 7.65
C ALA A 141 -20.75 25.71 8.21
N ARG A 142 -21.86 26.34 7.84
CA ARG A 142 -23.21 25.89 8.23
C ARG A 142 -23.56 24.52 7.66
N ILE A 143 -23.21 24.27 6.39
CA ILE A 143 -23.40 22.95 5.78
C ILE A 143 -22.57 21.90 6.52
N GLN A 144 -21.31 22.20 6.86
CA GLN A 144 -20.45 21.29 7.64
C GLN A 144 -21.00 21.02 9.04
N GLN A 145 -21.50 22.06 9.73
CA GLN A 145 -22.09 21.92 11.05
C GLN A 145 -23.34 21.03 11.02
N ALA A 146 -24.23 21.21 10.05
CA ALA A 146 -25.42 20.38 9.90
C ALA A 146 -25.08 18.90 9.61
N ILE A 147 -24.01 18.64 8.84
CA ILE A 147 -23.50 17.28 8.62
C ILE A 147 -22.98 16.69 9.94
N ALA A 148 -22.17 17.44 10.69
CA ALA A 148 -21.61 16.97 11.96
C ALA A 148 -22.69 16.70 13.02
N GLU A 149 -23.73 17.54 13.09
CA GLU A 149 -24.90 17.31 13.95
C GLU A 149 -25.67 16.05 13.52
N ARG A 150 -25.90 15.88 12.21
CA ARG A 150 -26.54 14.67 11.69
C ARG A 150 -25.74 13.40 11.99
N ASP A 151 -24.43 13.43 11.88
CA ASP A 151 -23.59 12.26 12.20
C ASP A 151 -23.59 11.96 13.70
N ARG A 152 -23.59 13.00 14.53
CA ARG A 152 -23.64 12.88 16.00
C ARG A 152 -24.96 12.31 16.52
N PHE A 153 -26.08 12.63 15.86
CA PHE A 153 -27.43 12.25 16.31
C PHE A 153 -28.12 11.18 15.44
N GLY A 154 -27.60 10.90 14.24
CA GLY A 154 -28.22 10.05 13.22
C GLY A 154 -27.72 8.60 13.16
N GLY A 155 -26.78 8.20 14.02
CA GLY A 155 -26.29 6.82 14.14
C GLY A 155 -27.21 5.84 14.87
N GLY A 156 -28.45 6.24 15.19
CA GLY A 156 -29.43 5.42 15.88
C GLY A 156 -30.74 5.30 15.11
N ARG A 157 -30.79 4.42 14.12
CA ARG A 157 -31.98 3.63 13.72
C ARG A 157 -31.53 2.39 12.98
#